data_AF-A0A7Y3X9T8-F1
#
_entry.id   AF-A0A7Y3X9T8-F1
#
_cell.length_a   1.000
_cell.length_b   1.000
_cell.length_c   1.000
_cell.angle_alpha   90.00
_cell.angle_beta   90.00
_cell.angle_gamma   90.00
#
_symmetry.space_group_name_H-M   'P 1'
#
loop_
_entity.id
_entity.type
_entity.pdbx_description
1 polymer ?
#
loop_
_entity_poly.entity_id
_entity_poly.type
_entity_poly.pdbx_seq_one_letter_code
_entity_poly.pdbx_strand_id
1 'polypeptide(L)'
;MGSQKVRVSQDVVRGKHGYRLTIGELSYEMVPQVDLGATDGVQFASRPDFVLWPVQKGRRPVAIFLDGYAFHADTLEDDLLKRQALMHAGFVVWTLNWYDINQVMGDKALEVPLPAGMTSSEQNNKAITALAAVAEVSNVAEHLVKTPFELLMHFLMEQDAHALAKQGLLFAFQCLPGHALSDPAVRQQALASLDGLPASFTDLQPESVALAGAVTLTDNQSRASMTLNLLASRQLLTSADLTQASINLRYDANDATDTALYAWQRFWCAVNFLQFLPVFYAWTPQMNANGSAAGLLWPTAGQVSGTASDGGTQNSPAWFDYVDKDLADVLKTHTLEWPETAMVGEPVMNDDEEIIGEVELMFEAQKIAFLLDNEPDQLAARAYLEANGWQVFTQVDTLAAAMNHMDAGA
;
A
#
# COMPACT_ATOMS: atom_id res chain seq x y z
N MET A 1 14.59 4.40 13.70
CA MET A 1 14.01 3.12 13.27
C MET A 1 15.16 2.15 13.06
N GLY A 2 15.13 0.98 13.69
CA GLY A 2 16.16 -0.04 13.46
C GLY A 2 16.15 -0.44 11.99
N SER A 3 17.32 -0.56 11.39
CA SER A 3 17.49 -0.97 9.99
C SER A 3 16.96 -2.40 9.82
N GLN A 4 15.67 -2.56 9.49
CA GLN A 4 15.16 -3.85 9.07
C GLN A 4 15.86 -4.25 7.77
N LYS A 5 16.27 -5.52 7.66
CA LYS A 5 16.95 -6.02 6.46
C LYS A 5 15.93 -6.01 5.32
N VAL A 6 16.24 -5.27 4.26
CA VAL A 6 15.48 -5.26 3.01
C VAL A 6 16.20 -6.15 2.01
N ARG A 7 15.50 -7.10 1.39
CA ARG A 7 16.02 -7.94 0.32
C ARG A 7 15.07 -7.91 -0.86
N VAL A 8 15.63 -7.88 -2.06
CA VAL A 8 14.89 -8.01 -3.31
C VAL A 8 15.58 -9.05 -4.16
N SER A 9 14.84 -10.05 -4.63
CA SER A 9 15.30 -11.03 -5.61
C SER A 9 14.36 -11.05 -6.81
N GLN A 10 14.89 -11.37 -7.99
CA GLN A 10 14.04 -11.70 -9.14
C GLN A 10 13.32 -13.02 -8.87
N ASP A 11 12.06 -13.10 -9.31
CA ASP A 11 11.23 -14.27 -9.07
C ASP A 11 10.15 -14.38 -10.17
N VAL A 12 9.57 -15.56 -10.33
CA VAL A 12 8.35 -15.76 -11.12
C VAL A 12 7.16 -15.62 -10.19
N VAL A 13 6.56 -14.44 -10.18
CA VAL A 13 5.42 -14.11 -9.32
C VAL A 13 4.15 -14.04 -10.16
N ARG A 14 3.11 -14.76 -9.72
CA ARG A 14 1.79 -14.79 -10.40
C ARG A 14 1.91 -15.11 -11.90
N GLY A 15 2.77 -16.07 -12.24
CA GLY A 15 2.96 -16.57 -13.61
C GLY A 15 3.70 -15.62 -14.58
N LYS A 16 4.34 -14.56 -14.07
CA LYS A 16 5.18 -13.65 -14.88
C LYS A 16 6.45 -13.22 -14.14
N HIS A 17 7.41 -12.68 -14.89
CA HIS A 17 8.61 -12.09 -14.30
C HIS A 17 8.21 -10.95 -13.34
N GLY A 18 8.68 -11.05 -12.10
CA GLY A 18 8.61 -9.97 -11.13
C GLY A 18 9.70 -10.15 -10.08
N TYR A 19 9.38 -9.81 -8.84
CA TYR A 19 10.36 -9.76 -7.76
C TYR A 19 9.73 -10.20 -6.45
N ARG A 20 10.54 -10.81 -5.58
CA ARG A 20 10.21 -11.02 -4.18
C ARG A 20 10.88 -9.94 -3.35
N LEU A 21 10.09 -9.15 -2.64
CA LEU A 21 10.55 -8.11 -1.73
C LEU A 21 10.31 -8.57 -0.29
N THR A 22 11.37 -8.68 0.50
CA THR A 22 11.27 -9.00 1.93
C THR A 22 11.76 -7.81 2.76
N ILE A 23 10.95 -7.39 3.72
CA ILE A 23 11.23 -6.29 4.65
C ILE A 23 10.98 -6.82 6.07
N GLY A 24 12.06 -7.10 6.80
CA GLY A 24 11.93 -7.78 8.09
C GLY A 24 11.26 -9.14 7.93
N GLU A 25 10.11 -9.32 8.57
CA GLU A 25 9.30 -10.56 8.55
C GLU A 25 8.20 -10.54 7.47
N LEU A 26 8.00 -9.42 6.78
CA LEU A 26 7.00 -9.28 5.73
C LEU A 26 7.61 -9.55 4.37
N SER A 27 6.86 -10.26 3.53
CA SER A 27 7.26 -10.58 2.16
C SER A 27 6.16 -10.18 1.19
N TYR A 28 6.57 -9.70 0.03
CA TYR A 28 5.71 -9.21 -1.03
C TYR A 28 6.10 -9.81 -2.36
N GLU A 29 5.12 -10.27 -3.12
CA GLU A 29 5.23 -10.50 -4.55
C GLU A 29 5.07 -9.14 -5.25
N MET A 30 6.16 -8.60 -5.78
CA MET A 30 6.20 -7.34 -6.50
C MET A 30 6.12 -7.60 -8.00
N VAL A 31 4.98 -7.27 -8.60
CA VAL A 31 4.73 -7.52 -10.02
C VAL A 31 4.65 -6.20 -10.78
N PRO A 32 5.42 -6.05 -11.88
CA PRO A 32 5.34 -4.86 -12.70
C PRO A 32 4.06 -4.84 -13.55
N GLN A 33 3.60 -3.63 -13.85
CA GLN A 33 2.69 -3.30 -14.95
C GLN A 33 1.43 -4.18 -14.95
N VAL A 34 0.63 -4.05 -13.90
CA VAL A 34 -0.51 -4.94 -13.62
C VAL A 34 -1.79 -4.27 -14.08
N ASP A 35 -2.49 -4.88 -15.03
CA ASP A 35 -3.83 -4.42 -15.41
C ASP A 35 -4.84 -4.86 -14.34
N LEU A 36 -5.51 -3.89 -13.71
CA LEU A 36 -6.54 -4.08 -12.70
C LEU A 36 -7.85 -3.48 -13.18
N GLY A 37 -8.96 -4.19 -13.03
CA GLY A 37 -10.27 -3.74 -13.52
C GLY A 37 -11.45 -4.27 -12.70
N ALA A 38 -12.62 -4.32 -13.33
CA ALA A 38 -13.86 -4.71 -12.65
C ALA A 38 -13.81 -6.10 -12.01
N THR A 39 -13.04 -7.04 -12.59
CA THR A 39 -12.80 -8.38 -12.04
C THR A 39 -12.06 -8.35 -10.71
N ASP A 40 -11.27 -7.30 -10.47
CA ASP A 40 -10.50 -7.06 -9.25
C ASP A 40 -11.25 -6.13 -8.28
N GLY A 41 -12.53 -5.84 -8.55
CA GLY A 41 -13.33 -4.88 -7.79
C GLY A 41 -13.00 -3.41 -8.08
N VAL A 42 -12.16 -3.13 -9.07
CA VAL A 42 -11.73 -1.77 -9.41
C VAL A 42 -12.72 -1.15 -10.42
N GLN A 43 -13.37 -0.05 -10.01
CA GLN A 43 -14.42 0.61 -10.80
C GLN A 43 -13.89 1.25 -12.09
N PHE A 44 -12.68 1.82 -12.03
CA PHE A 44 -12.01 2.46 -13.16
C PHE A 44 -10.71 1.71 -13.42
N ALA A 45 -10.63 1.03 -14.55
CA ALA A 45 -9.47 0.21 -14.88
C ALA A 45 -8.18 1.02 -14.82
N SER A 46 -7.16 0.43 -14.20
CA SER A 46 -5.90 1.09 -13.93
C SER A 46 -4.74 0.12 -14.11
N ARG A 47 -3.57 0.66 -14.42
CA ARG A 47 -2.33 -0.09 -14.56
C ARG A 47 -1.23 0.56 -13.73
N PRO A 48 -1.10 0.22 -12.44
CA PRO A 48 0.02 0.68 -11.62
C PRO A 48 1.35 0.18 -12.17
N ASP A 49 2.42 0.93 -11.93
CA ASP A 49 3.78 0.54 -12.35
C ASP A 49 4.23 -0.73 -11.64
N PHE A 50 3.90 -0.84 -10.35
CA PHE A 50 4.08 -2.03 -9.55
C PHE A 50 2.88 -2.28 -8.67
N VAL A 51 2.58 -3.55 -8.42
CA VAL A 51 1.70 -3.94 -7.32
C VAL A 51 2.45 -4.93 -6.45
N LEU A 52 2.44 -4.68 -5.15
CA LEU A 52 3.08 -5.50 -4.12
C LEU A 52 1.97 -6.26 -3.40
N TRP A 53 1.84 -7.55 -3.66
CA TRP A 53 0.94 -8.42 -2.91
C TRP A 53 1.66 -9.01 -1.71
N PRO A 54 1.19 -8.76 -0.48
CA PRO A 54 1.71 -9.45 0.68
C PRO A 54 1.54 -10.96 0.53
N VAL A 55 2.60 -11.71 0.82
CA VAL A 55 2.53 -13.18 0.88
C VAL A 55 1.64 -13.61 2.05
N GLN A 56 1.66 -12.85 3.15
CA GLN A 56 0.81 -13.14 4.31
C GLN A 56 -0.66 -12.75 4.07
N LYS A 57 -1.58 -13.68 4.36
CA LYS A 57 -3.04 -13.45 4.28
C LYS A 57 -3.49 -12.29 5.19
N GLY A 58 -4.54 -11.58 4.76
CA GLY A 58 -5.18 -10.51 5.54
C GLY A 58 -4.43 -9.16 5.54
N ARG A 59 -3.34 -9.05 4.79
CA ARG A 59 -2.60 -7.80 4.56
C ARG A 59 -3.07 -7.11 3.28
N ARG A 60 -2.84 -5.80 3.16
CA ARG A 60 -3.38 -5.03 2.01
C ARG A 60 -2.35 -4.97 0.86
N PRO A 61 -2.77 -5.24 -0.38
CA PRO A 61 -1.91 -5.04 -1.54
C PRO A 61 -1.61 -3.55 -1.73
N VAL A 62 -0.39 -3.25 -2.20
CA VAL A 62 0.08 -1.88 -2.43
C VAL A 62 0.28 -1.64 -3.91
N ALA A 63 -0.50 -0.74 -4.51
CA ALA A 63 -0.34 -0.28 -5.89
C ALA A 63 0.54 0.97 -5.94
N ILE A 64 1.65 0.92 -6.66
CA ILE A 64 2.63 2.00 -6.77
C ILE A 64 2.57 2.61 -8.18
N PHE A 65 2.51 3.94 -8.23
CA PHE A 65 2.62 4.76 -9.42
C PHE A 65 3.90 5.59 -9.38
N LEU A 66 4.60 5.67 -10.50
CA LEU A 66 5.85 6.39 -10.69
C LEU A 66 5.63 7.56 -11.67
N ASP A 67 5.09 8.66 -11.16
CA ASP A 67 4.58 9.75 -11.97
C ASP A 67 5.67 10.78 -12.32
N GLY A 68 5.78 11.08 -13.60
CA GLY A 68 6.51 12.25 -14.09
C GLY A 68 5.57 13.44 -14.27
N TYR A 69 5.87 14.58 -13.65
CA TYR A 69 5.04 15.78 -13.74
C TYR A 69 4.70 16.19 -15.19
N ALA A 70 5.69 16.19 -16.08
CA ALA A 70 5.51 16.56 -17.49
C ALA A 70 4.50 15.67 -18.24
N PHE A 71 4.22 14.46 -17.75
CA PHE A 71 3.27 13.53 -18.37
C PHE A 71 1.93 13.50 -17.64
N HIS A 72 1.91 13.80 -16.34
CA HIS A 72 0.73 13.62 -15.48
C HIS A 72 0.05 14.91 -15.01
N ALA A 73 0.68 16.08 -15.21
CA ALA A 73 0.09 17.35 -14.79
C ALA A 73 -1.27 17.61 -15.47
N ASP A 74 -1.40 17.23 -16.75
CA ASP A 74 -2.62 17.42 -17.55
C ASP A 74 -3.62 16.25 -17.43
N THR A 75 -3.25 15.13 -16.81
CA THR A 75 -4.10 13.94 -16.66
C THR A 75 -4.56 13.70 -15.23
N LEU A 76 -4.37 14.69 -14.35
CA LEU A 76 -4.62 14.56 -12.91
C LEU A 76 -6.04 14.07 -12.58
N GLU A 77 -7.04 14.45 -13.39
CA GLU A 77 -8.43 13.99 -13.24
C GLU A 77 -8.57 12.46 -13.35
N ASP A 78 -8.04 11.90 -14.45
CA ASP A 78 -8.07 10.47 -14.72
C ASP A 78 -7.19 9.71 -13.71
N ASP A 79 -6.06 10.30 -13.35
CA ASP A 79 -5.16 9.79 -12.33
C ASP A 79 -5.83 9.67 -10.96
N LEU A 80 -6.60 10.67 -10.54
CA LEU A 80 -7.37 10.66 -9.30
C LEU A 80 -8.51 9.66 -9.32
N LEU A 81 -9.23 9.50 -10.45
CA LEU A 81 -10.31 8.52 -10.57
C LEU A 81 -9.79 7.10 -10.43
N LYS A 82 -8.73 6.76 -11.17
CA LYS A 82 -8.10 5.43 -11.14
C LYS A 82 -7.54 5.08 -9.76
N ARG A 83 -6.82 6.02 -9.14
CA ARG A 83 -6.22 5.79 -7.81
C ARG A 83 -7.28 5.66 -6.72
N GLN A 84 -8.33 6.48 -6.74
CA GLN A 84 -9.42 6.34 -5.77
C GLN A 84 -10.26 5.08 -6.00
N ALA A 85 -10.43 4.64 -7.25
CA ALA A 85 -11.06 3.35 -7.54
C ALA A 85 -10.27 2.17 -6.95
N LEU A 86 -8.93 2.22 -7.03
CA LEU A 86 -8.04 1.24 -6.39
C LEU A 86 -8.14 1.29 -4.85
N MET A 87 -8.14 2.50 -4.25
CA MET A 87 -8.33 2.67 -2.81
C MET A 87 -9.65 2.04 -2.35
N HIS A 88 -10.74 2.30 -3.07
CA HIS A 88 -12.06 1.75 -2.78
C HIS A 88 -12.14 0.22 -2.99
N ALA A 89 -11.30 -0.34 -3.87
CA ALA A 89 -11.14 -1.79 -4.05
C ALA A 89 -10.27 -2.45 -2.95
N GLY A 90 -9.75 -1.68 -1.99
CA GLY A 90 -8.99 -2.19 -0.85
C GLY A 90 -7.47 -2.18 -1.02
N PHE A 91 -6.96 -1.62 -2.13
CA PHE A 91 -5.53 -1.38 -2.29
C PHE A 91 -5.09 -0.18 -1.47
N VAL A 92 -3.85 -0.21 -0.98
CA VAL A 92 -3.15 1.01 -0.58
C VAL A 92 -2.43 1.53 -1.82
N VAL A 93 -2.62 2.81 -2.13
CA VAL A 93 -2.16 3.40 -3.39
C VAL A 93 -1.08 4.43 -3.08
N TRP A 94 0.09 4.27 -3.68
CA TRP A 94 1.22 5.15 -3.44
C TRP A 94 1.70 5.79 -4.72
N THR A 95 1.68 7.12 -4.78
CA THR A 95 2.24 7.87 -5.90
C THR A 95 3.61 8.41 -5.50
N LEU A 96 4.65 8.02 -6.23
CA LEU A 96 6.00 8.54 -6.12
C LEU A 96 6.34 9.27 -7.42
N ASN A 97 7.14 10.31 -7.34
CA ASN A 97 7.66 10.98 -8.53
C ASN A 97 9.19 10.81 -8.64
N TRP A 98 9.74 11.29 -9.76
CA TRP A 98 11.19 11.20 -10.04
C TRP A 98 12.06 11.72 -8.88
N TYR A 99 11.64 12.78 -8.19
CA TYR A 99 12.42 13.38 -7.09
C TYR A 99 12.43 12.47 -5.85
N ASP A 100 11.31 11.82 -5.54
CA ASP A 100 11.23 10.88 -4.41
C ASP A 100 12.22 9.72 -4.58
N ILE A 101 12.34 9.19 -5.79
CA ILE A 101 13.25 8.08 -6.10
C ILE A 101 14.72 8.54 -6.08
N ASN A 102 15.04 9.66 -6.73
CA ASN A 102 16.43 10.13 -6.81
C ASN A 102 16.99 10.60 -5.47
N GLN A 103 16.13 11.14 -4.59
CA GLN A 103 16.55 11.49 -3.23
C GLN A 103 17.05 10.26 -2.47
N VAL A 104 16.39 9.10 -2.63
CA VAL A 104 16.78 7.83 -2.00
C VAL A 104 17.99 7.20 -2.68
N MET A 105 18.12 7.35 -4.00
CA MET A 105 19.25 6.83 -4.79
C MET A 105 20.57 7.60 -4.57
N GLY A 106 20.57 8.68 -3.79
CA GLY A 106 21.78 9.35 -3.31
C GLY A 106 21.85 10.84 -3.61
N ASP A 107 20.91 11.40 -4.38
CA ASP A 107 20.83 12.84 -4.60
C ASP A 107 20.05 13.55 -3.47
N LYS A 108 20.69 13.61 -2.30
CA LYS A 108 20.12 14.22 -1.10
C LYS A 108 19.88 15.73 -1.22
N ALA A 109 20.34 16.37 -2.30
CA ALA A 109 20.10 17.79 -2.54
C ALA A 109 18.70 18.05 -3.13
N LEU A 110 18.00 17.01 -3.61
CA LEU A 110 16.63 17.13 -4.08
C LEU A 110 15.68 17.36 -2.89
N GLU A 111 14.99 18.49 -2.94
CA GLU A 111 13.93 18.82 -1.99
C GLU A 111 12.64 18.09 -2.42
N VAL A 112 12.10 17.30 -1.50
CA VAL A 112 10.77 16.66 -1.65
C VAL A 112 9.87 17.16 -0.53
N PRO A 113 8.56 17.34 -0.77
CA PRO A 113 7.67 17.85 0.26
C PRO A 113 7.52 16.85 1.41
N LEU A 114 7.55 17.39 2.63
CA LEU A 114 7.18 16.67 3.85
C LEU A 114 5.78 17.08 4.28
N PRO A 115 5.00 16.20 4.95
CA PRO A 115 3.72 16.60 5.52
C PRO A 115 3.83 17.79 6.48
N ALA A 116 4.93 17.90 7.24
CA ALA A 116 5.21 19.04 8.11
C ALA A 116 5.14 20.40 7.37
N GLY A 117 5.55 20.46 6.10
CA GLY A 117 5.49 21.67 5.26
C GLY A 117 4.08 22.08 4.83
N MET A 118 3.05 21.32 5.23
CA MET A 118 1.63 21.62 5.01
C MET A 118 0.89 21.94 6.32
N THR A 119 1.57 21.85 7.47
CA THR A 119 0.97 22.16 8.78
C THR A 119 0.94 23.66 9.03
N SER A 120 -0.05 24.12 9.78
CA SER A 120 -0.18 25.53 10.16
C SER A 120 0.59 25.82 11.44
N SER A 121 1.38 26.90 11.44
CA SER A 121 2.02 27.42 12.64
C SER A 121 1.01 27.91 13.69
N GLU A 122 -0.22 28.21 13.26
CA GLU A 122 -1.33 28.69 14.10
C GLU A 122 -2.28 27.56 14.52
N GLN A 123 -1.94 26.29 14.26
CA GLN A 123 -2.76 25.14 14.60
C GLN A 123 -3.12 25.10 16.10
N ASN A 124 -4.29 24.53 16.42
CA ASN A 124 -4.73 24.39 17.81
C ASN A 124 -4.07 23.17 18.47
N ASN A 125 -2.83 23.32 18.92
CA ASN A 125 -2.05 22.24 19.55
C ASN A 125 -2.80 21.57 20.71
N LYS A 126 -3.55 22.32 21.54
CA LYS A 126 -4.31 21.76 22.65
C LYS A 126 -5.42 20.83 22.17
N ALA A 127 -6.16 21.21 21.13
CA ALA A 127 -7.20 20.38 20.56
C ALA A 127 -6.61 19.12 19.89
N ILE A 128 -5.50 19.28 19.16
CA ILE A 128 -4.79 18.17 18.51
C ILE A 128 -4.28 17.16 19.55
N THR A 129 -3.65 17.62 20.64
CA THR A 129 -3.20 16.73 21.73
C THR A 129 -4.37 16.01 22.40
N ALA A 130 -5.50 16.69 22.61
CA ALA A 130 -6.69 16.06 23.18
C ALA A 130 -7.26 14.98 22.25
N LEU A 131 -7.37 15.25 20.96
CA LEU A 131 -7.84 14.28 19.97
C LEU A 131 -6.86 13.10 19.85
N ALA A 132 -5.56 13.37 19.85
CA ALA A 132 -4.53 12.32 19.82
C ALA A 132 -4.62 11.40 21.04
N ALA A 133 -4.90 11.94 22.23
CA ALA A 133 -5.12 11.14 23.42
C ALA A 133 -6.36 10.22 23.29
N VAL A 134 -7.46 10.73 22.73
CA VAL A 134 -8.68 9.93 22.46
C VAL A 134 -8.43 8.87 21.39
N ALA A 135 -7.62 9.19 20.38
CA ALA A 135 -7.23 8.27 19.33
C ALA A 135 -6.11 7.30 19.74
N GLU A 136 -5.58 7.41 20.96
CA GLU A 136 -4.44 6.62 21.46
C GLU A 136 -3.17 6.77 20.63
N VAL A 137 -2.95 7.96 20.06
CA VAL A 137 -1.73 8.31 19.32
C VAL A 137 -0.73 9.00 20.24
N SER A 138 0.40 8.35 20.48
CA SER A 138 1.44 8.85 21.38
C SER A 138 2.36 9.90 20.76
N ASN A 139 2.63 9.81 19.45
CA ASN A 139 3.52 10.72 18.74
C ASN A 139 2.84 11.29 17.47
N VAL A 140 2.26 12.48 17.62
CA VAL A 140 1.56 13.19 16.54
C VAL A 140 2.46 13.76 15.44
N ALA A 141 3.78 13.70 15.63
CA ALA A 141 4.77 14.24 14.69
C ALA A 141 5.57 13.15 13.97
N GLU A 142 5.37 11.88 14.33
CA GLU A 142 6.18 10.75 13.86
C GLU A 142 6.29 10.68 12.33
N HIS A 143 5.16 10.86 11.65
CA HIS A 143 5.05 10.73 10.20
C HIS A 143 5.22 12.05 9.46
N LEU A 144 5.13 13.19 10.16
CA LEU A 144 5.20 14.50 9.53
C LEU A 144 6.58 14.84 8.96
N VAL A 145 7.61 14.22 9.52
CA VAL A 145 9.01 14.41 9.12
C VAL A 145 9.48 13.38 8.09
N LYS A 146 8.59 12.50 7.62
CA LYS A 146 8.91 11.43 6.67
C LYS A 146 8.60 11.86 5.25
N THR A 147 9.49 11.52 4.33
CA THR A 147 9.27 11.71 2.89
C THR A 147 8.18 10.75 2.37
N PRO A 148 7.60 10.99 1.18
CA PRO A 148 6.66 10.05 0.58
C PRO A 148 7.20 8.63 0.49
N PHE A 149 8.48 8.45 0.16
CA PHE A 149 9.12 7.14 0.11
C PHE A 149 9.29 6.51 1.51
N GLU A 150 9.70 7.29 2.51
CA GLU A 150 9.83 6.78 3.89
C GLU A 150 8.48 6.37 4.49
N LEU A 151 7.40 7.08 4.14
CA LEU A 151 6.04 6.72 4.52
C LEU A 151 5.57 5.42 3.84
N LEU A 152 5.91 5.21 2.57
CA LEU A 152 5.68 3.92 1.89
C LEU A 152 6.40 2.80 2.63
N MET A 153 7.69 2.97 2.90
CA MET A 153 8.49 1.97 3.61
C MET A 153 7.91 1.68 5.00
N HIS A 154 7.45 2.72 5.73
CA HIS A 154 6.77 2.53 6.99
C HIS A 154 5.51 1.67 6.86
N PHE A 155 4.65 1.94 5.87
CA PHE A 155 3.46 1.12 5.64
C PHE A 155 3.83 -0.32 5.26
N LEU A 156 4.85 -0.52 4.42
CA LEU A 156 5.32 -1.84 4.02
C LEU A 156 5.95 -2.64 5.19
N MET A 157 6.41 -1.97 6.25
CA MET A 157 6.92 -2.63 7.46
C MET A 157 5.81 -2.99 8.46
N GLU A 158 4.81 -2.12 8.62
CA GLU A 158 3.82 -2.26 9.70
C GLU A 158 2.49 -2.86 9.23
N GLN A 159 2.10 -2.60 7.96
CA GLN A 159 0.80 -2.97 7.38
C GLN A 159 -0.40 -2.51 8.24
N ASP A 160 -0.24 -1.43 9.01
CA ASP A 160 -1.28 -0.88 9.89
C ASP A 160 -1.91 0.37 9.27
N ALA A 161 -2.91 0.12 8.42
CA ALA A 161 -3.70 1.18 7.79
C ALA A 161 -4.49 2.01 8.82
N HIS A 162 -4.88 1.43 9.94
CA HIS A 162 -5.70 2.11 10.94
C HIS A 162 -4.87 3.10 11.78
N ALA A 163 -3.64 2.74 12.15
CA ALA A 163 -2.70 3.66 12.77
C ALA A 163 -2.39 4.85 11.85
N LEU A 164 -2.15 4.61 10.57
CA LEU A 164 -1.94 5.69 9.60
C LEU A 164 -3.20 6.54 9.37
N ALA A 165 -4.40 5.96 9.43
CA ALA A 165 -5.65 6.71 9.34
C ALA A 165 -5.80 7.70 10.51
N LYS A 166 -5.46 7.30 11.73
CA LYS A 166 -5.44 8.18 12.91
C LYS A 166 -4.42 9.31 12.75
N GLN A 167 -3.23 9.00 12.24
CA GLN A 167 -2.21 10.02 11.95
C GLN A 167 -2.65 10.97 10.83
N GLY A 168 -3.27 10.47 9.76
CA GLY A 168 -3.83 11.27 8.68
C GLY A 168 -4.94 12.22 9.16
N LEU A 169 -5.78 11.78 10.11
CA LEU A 169 -6.76 12.66 10.77
C LEU A 169 -6.07 13.80 11.51
N LEU A 170 -5.07 13.49 12.34
CA LEU A 170 -4.33 14.51 13.09
C LEU A 170 -3.62 15.49 12.16
N PHE A 171 -3.03 14.98 11.07
CA PHE A 171 -2.45 15.80 10.01
C PHE A 171 -3.45 16.78 9.41
N ALA A 172 -4.67 16.35 9.08
CA ALA A 172 -5.71 17.24 8.57
C ALA A 172 -6.06 18.37 9.57
N PHE A 173 -6.12 18.07 10.88
CA PHE A 173 -6.30 19.10 11.92
C PHE A 173 -5.08 20.01 12.06
N GLN A 174 -3.86 19.49 11.88
CA GLN A 174 -2.61 20.25 11.93
C GLN A 174 -2.46 21.20 10.73
N CYS A 175 -3.05 20.89 9.58
CA CYS A 175 -3.11 21.81 8.44
C CYS A 175 -3.95 23.05 8.71
N LEU A 176 -4.97 22.97 9.58
CA LEU A 176 -5.90 24.06 9.84
C LEU A 176 -5.31 25.06 10.87
N PRO A 177 -5.37 26.38 10.61
CA PRO A 177 -5.11 27.35 11.66
C PRO A 177 -6.22 27.25 12.73
N GLY A 178 -5.89 27.48 13.99
CA GLY A 178 -6.79 27.21 15.12
C GLY A 178 -8.12 27.97 15.06
N HIS A 179 -8.15 29.15 14.43
CA HIS A 179 -9.35 29.95 14.24
C HIS A 179 -10.30 29.40 13.15
N ALA A 180 -9.78 28.62 12.19
CA ALA A 180 -10.56 28.11 11.06
C ALA A 180 -11.74 27.23 11.49
N LEU A 181 -11.62 26.53 12.63
CA LEU A 181 -12.67 25.65 13.16
C LEU A 181 -13.81 26.39 13.88
N SER A 182 -13.64 27.68 14.18
CA SER A 182 -14.64 28.51 14.85
C SER A 182 -15.15 29.68 14.00
N ASP A 183 -14.54 29.92 12.84
CA ASP A 183 -14.92 30.99 11.93
C ASP A 183 -16.19 30.62 11.13
N PRO A 184 -17.29 31.40 11.24
CA PRO A 184 -18.53 31.12 10.50
C PRO A 184 -18.37 31.14 8.98
N ALA A 185 -17.47 31.98 8.43
CA ALA A 185 -17.24 32.07 6.99
C ALA A 185 -16.48 30.84 6.49
N VAL A 186 -15.46 30.39 7.25
CA VAL A 186 -14.73 29.14 6.94
C VAL A 186 -15.67 27.94 7.05
N ARG A 187 -16.56 27.91 8.05
CA ARG A 187 -17.60 26.88 8.14
C ARG A 187 -18.50 26.86 6.90
N GLN A 188 -18.96 28.03 6.45
CA GLN A 188 -19.79 28.11 5.24
C GLN A 188 -19.03 27.61 4.01
N GLN A 189 -17.75 27.98 3.86
CA GLN A 189 -16.88 27.49 2.78
C GLN A 189 -16.74 25.97 2.82
N ALA A 190 -16.44 25.39 3.98
CA ALA A 190 -16.26 23.93 4.11
C ALA A 190 -17.55 23.18 3.76
N LEU A 191 -18.72 23.68 4.16
CA LEU A 191 -20.01 23.09 3.79
C LEU A 191 -20.30 23.23 2.29
N ALA A 192 -20.06 24.41 1.72
CA ALA A 192 -20.22 24.66 0.28
C ALA A 192 -19.25 23.84 -0.58
N SER A 193 -18.14 23.35 0.00
CA SER A 193 -17.20 22.47 -0.73
C SER A 193 -17.83 21.15 -1.19
N LEU A 194 -18.96 20.75 -0.61
CA LEU A 194 -19.71 19.55 -0.99
C LEU A 194 -20.52 19.72 -2.27
N ASP A 195 -20.76 20.96 -2.71
CA ASP A 195 -21.62 21.24 -3.86
C ASP A 195 -21.02 20.67 -5.15
N GLY A 196 -21.72 19.71 -5.75
CA GLY A 196 -21.31 19.02 -6.98
C GLY A 196 -20.33 17.86 -6.78
N LEU A 197 -19.94 17.54 -5.54
CA LEU A 197 -19.21 16.30 -5.27
C LEU A 197 -20.14 15.07 -5.46
N PRO A 198 -19.59 13.86 -5.69
CA PRO A 198 -20.40 12.66 -5.90
C PRO A 198 -21.36 12.38 -4.75
N ALA A 199 -22.60 11.99 -5.07
CA ALA A 199 -23.63 11.68 -4.08
C ALA A 199 -23.17 10.58 -3.09
N SER A 200 -22.48 9.56 -3.62
CA SER A 200 -21.85 8.47 -2.87
C SER A 200 -20.86 8.95 -1.79
N PHE A 201 -20.23 10.11 -1.97
CA PHE A 201 -19.38 10.74 -0.96
C PHE A 201 -20.18 11.66 -0.03
N THR A 202 -21.12 12.45 -0.56
CA THR A 202 -21.93 13.36 0.24
C THR A 202 -22.92 12.64 1.17
N ASP A 203 -23.27 11.40 0.86
CA ASP A 203 -24.12 10.56 1.71
C ASP A 203 -23.35 10.02 2.94
N LEU A 204 -22.01 10.08 2.94
CA LEU A 204 -21.14 9.65 4.04
C LEU A 204 -20.82 10.77 5.03
N GLN A 205 -21.37 11.97 4.85
CA GLN A 205 -21.08 13.10 5.72
C GLN A 205 -21.68 12.87 7.12
N PRO A 206 -21.05 13.39 8.18
CA PRO A 206 -21.61 13.26 9.53
C PRO A 206 -22.99 13.92 9.63
N GLU A 207 -23.98 13.21 10.18
CA GLU A 207 -25.38 13.70 10.30
C GLU A 207 -25.48 15.08 10.97
N SER A 208 -24.60 15.35 11.94
CA SER A 208 -24.51 16.64 12.63
C SER A 208 -23.08 17.17 12.62
N VAL A 209 -22.79 18.09 11.69
CA VAL A 209 -21.50 18.80 11.59
C VAL A 209 -21.31 19.73 12.79
N ALA A 210 -20.43 19.34 13.71
CA ALA A 210 -20.05 20.14 14.87
C ALA A 210 -18.83 21.00 14.60
N LEU A 211 -17.86 20.46 13.87
CA LEU A 211 -16.64 21.14 13.44
C LEU A 211 -16.63 21.22 11.93
N ALA A 212 -16.25 22.38 11.41
CA ALA A 212 -16.05 22.60 10.00
C ALA A 212 -14.84 23.53 9.85
N GLY A 213 -13.89 23.14 9.00
CA GLY A 213 -12.67 23.91 8.77
C GLY A 213 -12.24 23.80 7.31
N ALA A 214 -11.60 24.84 6.82
CA ALA A 214 -10.95 24.84 5.52
C ALA A 214 -9.63 25.59 5.61
N VAL A 215 -8.65 25.14 4.82
CA VAL A 215 -7.38 25.84 4.61
C VAL A 215 -7.00 25.71 3.15
N THR A 216 -6.54 26.81 2.55
CA THR A 216 -5.98 26.80 1.20
C THR A 216 -4.47 27.02 1.29
N LEU A 217 -3.73 26.05 0.77
CA LEU A 217 -2.28 26.08 0.64
C LEU A 217 -1.95 26.50 -0.80
N THR A 218 -1.35 27.66 -0.96
CA THR A 218 -0.88 28.15 -2.27
C THR A 218 0.63 27.99 -2.36
N ASP A 219 1.15 27.83 -3.58
CA ASP A 219 2.57 28.11 -3.81
C ASP A 219 2.85 29.62 -3.77
N ASN A 220 4.14 30.00 -3.70
CA ASN A 220 4.56 31.41 -3.63
C ASN A 220 4.14 32.25 -4.84
N GLN A 221 3.80 31.61 -5.96
CA GLN A 221 3.38 32.27 -7.20
C GLN A 221 1.86 32.21 -7.41
N SER A 222 1.12 31.56 -6.50
CA SER A 222 -0.32 31.26 -6.59
C SER A 222 -0.72 30.59 -7.92
N ARG A 223 0.15 29.74 -8.48
CA ARG A 223 -0.08 29.06 -9.77
C ARG A 223 -0.90 27.80 -9.61
N ALA A 224 -0.69 27.08 -8.51
CA ALA A 224 -1.58 26.04 -8.04
C ALA A 224 -1.91 26.23 -6.56
N SER A 225 -3.05 25.67 -6.18
CA SER A 225 -3.53 25.67 -4.80
C SER A 225 -4.13 24.33 -4.44
N MET A 226 -4.05 24.01 -3.15
CA MET A 226 -4.78 22.90 -2.56
C MET A 226 -5.67 23.42 -1.46
N THR A 227 -6.95 23.06 -1.49
CA THR A 227 -7.88 23.38 -0.40
C THR A 227 -8.26 22.10 0.32
N LEU A 228 -7.85 21.98 1.57
CA LEU A 228 -8.31 20.92 2.47
C LEU A 228 -9.55 21.41 3.20
N ASN A 229 -10.65 20.66 3.10
CA ASN A 229 -11.88 20.88 3.84
C ASN A 229 -12.10 19.72 4.80
N LEU A 230 -12.52 20.03 6.02
CA LEU A 230 -12.80 19.07 7.08
C LEU A 230 -14.19 19.35 7.64
N LEU A 231 -15.01 18.31 7.72
CA LEU A 231 -16.28 18.29 8.43
C LEU A 231 -16.26 17.16 9.46
N ALA A 232 -16.66 17.43 10.70
CA ALA A 232 -16.66 16.41 11.74
C ALA A 232 -17.82 16.57 12.73
N SER A 233 -18.31 15.45 13.26
CA SER A 233 -19.29 15.43 14.35
C SER A 233 -18.62 15.56 15.73
N ARG A 234 -19.40 15.80 16.78
CA ARG A 234 -18.86 15.80 18.16
C ARG A 234 -18.35 14.42 18.59
N GLN A 235 -18.89 13.34 17.99
CA GLN A 235 -18.54 11.97 18.36
C GLN A 235 -17.09 11.64 18.03
N LEU A 236 -16.52 12.27 16.99
CA LEU A 236 -15.09 12.19 16.69
C LEU A 236 -14.23 12.55 17.90
N LEU A 237 -14.60 13.62 18.61
CA LEU A 237 -13.82 14.15 19.74
C LEU A 237 -13.90 13.27 20.99
N THR A 238 -14.87 12.36 21.07
CA THR A 238 -15.08 11.48 22.24
C THR A 238 -14.68 10.04 22.01
N SER A 239 -14.68 9.59 20.75
CA SER A 239 -14.44 8.17 20.39
C SER A 239 -13.31 7.96 19.39
N ALA A 240 -12.83 9.03 18.75
CA ALA A 240 -11.93 8.95 17.59
C ALA A 240 -12.44 8.03 16.47
N ASP A 241 -13.76 7.83 16.38
CA ASP A 241 -14.40 7.14 15.25
C ASP A 241 -14.16 7.95 13.97
N LEU A 242 -13.28 7.42 13.12
CA LEU A 242 -12.83 8.09 11.90
C LEU A 242 -13.96 8.29 10.88
N THR A 243 -15.05 7.51 10.97
CA THR A 243 -16.24 7.69 10.11
C THR A 243 -17.01 8.96 10.44
N GLN A 244 -16.76 9.55 11.61
CA GLN A 244 -17.37 10.79 12.07
C GLN A 244 -16.64 12.04 11.57
N ALA A 245 -15.62 11.85 10.73
CA ALA A 245 -14.88 12.90 10.04
C ALA A 245 -14.93 12.64 8.53
N SER A 246 -15.13 13.72 7.76
CA SER A 246 -15.05 13.72 6.32
C SER A 246 -14.05 14.77 5.88
N ILE A 247 -13.14 14.38 4.99
CA ILE A 247 -12.10 15.25 4.45
C ILE A 247 -12.18 15.22 2.93
N ASN A 248 -12.23 16.40 2.31
CA ASN A 248 -11.99 16.50 0.87
C ASN A 248 -10.81 17.44 0.59
N LEU A 249 -9.99 17.05 -0.38
CA LEU A 249 -8.81 17.77 -0.80
C LEU A 249 -8.98 18.17 -2.27
N ARG A 250 -9.21 19.45 -2.50
CA ARG A 250 -9.31 20.03 -3.85
C ARG A 250 -7.92 20.45 -4.31
N TYR A 251 -7.52 20.06 -5.52
CA TYR A 251 -6.37 20.65 -6.22
C TYR A 251 -6.87 21.53 -7.37
N ASP A 252 -6.35 22.75 -7.45
CA ASP A 252 -6.69 23.72 -8.48
C ASP A 252 -5.42 24.32 -9.07
N ALA A 253 -5.15 24.01 -10.34
CA ALA A 253 -4.04 24.58 -11.10
C ALA A 253 -4.58 25.60 -12.10
N ASN A 254 -4.04 26.82 -12.02
CA ASN A 254 -4.39 27.90 -12.94
C ASN A 254 -3.74 27.70 -14.33
N ASP A 255 -2.61 26.99 -14.41
CA ASP A 255 -1.92 26.57 -15.65
C ASP A 255 -0.99 25.37 -15.36
N ALA A 256 -0.94 24.36 -16.23
CA ALA A 256 -0.04 23.20 -16.13
C ALA A 256 1.39 23.49 -16.62
N THR A 257 2.05 24.50 -16.03
CA THR A 257 3.47 24.80 -16.30
C THR A 257 4.39 24.12 -15.28
N ASP A 258 5.67 23.90 -15.59
CA ASP A 258 6.69 23.32 -14.66
C ASP A 258 6.76 24.02 -13.29
N THR A 259 6.30 25.27 -13.20
CA THR A 259 6.26 26.06 -11.95
C THR A 259 5.25 25.56 -10.91
N ALA A 260 4.29 24.71 -11.27
CA ALA A 260 3.34 24.11 -10.33
C ALA A 260 3.77 22.71 -9.82
N LEU A 261 4.95 22.23 -10.22
CA LEU A 261 5.52 20.94 -9.80
C LEU A 261 5.48 20.74 -8.29
N TYR A 262 6.01 21.69 -7.51
CA TYR A 262 6.09 21.51 -6.05
C TYR A 262 4.71 21.45 -5.39
N ALA A 263 3.73 22.23 -5.88
CA ALA A 263 2.36 22.15 -5.41
C ALA A 263 1.71 20.80 -5.75
N TRP A 264 1.96 20.28 -6.95
CA TRP A 264 1.52 18.95 -7.38
C TRP A 264 2.17 17.83 -6.54
N GLN A 265 3.46 17.93 -6.21
CA GLN A 265 4.14 16.98 -5.32
C GLN A 265 3.55 17.01 -3.91
N ARG A 266 3.27 18.21 -3.37
CA ARG A 266 2.60 18.36 -2.06
C ARG A 266 1.20 17.74 -2.08
N PHE A 267 0.49 17.87 -3.20
CA PHE A 267 -0.82 17.25 -3.37
C PHE A 267 -0.75 15.74 -3.27
N TRP A 268 0.14 15.09 -4.03
CA TRP A 268 0.31 13.64 -3.92
C TRP A 268 0.85 13.20 -2.56
N CYS A 269 1.72 13.97 -1.93
CA CYS A 269 2.15 13.73 -0.55
C CYS A 269 0.95 13.70 0.41
N ALA A 270 0.04 14.68 0.30
CA ALA A 270 -1.18 14.73 1.09
C ALA A 270 -2.15 13.57 0.76
N VAL A 271 -2.35 13.25 -0.53
CA VAL A 271 -3.21 12.13 -0.95
C VAL A 271 -2.69 10.81 -0.43
N ASN A 272 -1.38 10.53 -0.56
CA ASN A 272 -0.74 9.33 -0.04
C ASN A 272 -0.97 9.17 1.47
N PHE A 273 -1.03 10.27 2.22
CA PHE A 273 -1.20 10.21 3.68
C PHE A 273 -2.67 10.18 4.11
N LEU A 274 -3.54 10.93 3.43
CA LEU A 274 -4.97 11.03 3.76
C LEU A 274 -5.79 9.84 3.25
N GLN A 275 -5.29 9.04 2.30
CA GLN A 275 -6.00 7.88 1.73
C GLN A 275 -6.50 6.87 2.77
N PHE A 276 -5.88 6.81 3.95
CA PHE A 276 -6.24 5.84 4.99
C PHE A 276 -7.52 6.22 5.73
N LEU A 277 -8.01 7.45 5.56
CA LEU A 277 -9.25 7.91 6.16
C LEU A 277 -10.46 7.27 5.47
N PRO A 278 -11.49 6.84 6.22
CA PRO A 278 -12.64 6.14 5.66
C PRO A 278 -13.53 7.03 4.79
N VAL A 279 -13.56 8.34 5.05
CA VAL A 279 -14.34 9.33 4.28
C VAL A 279 -13.39 10.41 3.78
N PHE A 280 -12.66 10.05 2.72
CA PHE A 280 -11.72 10.93 2.03
C PHE A 280 -12.06 11.04 0.54
N TYR A 281 -11.91 12.23 -0.03
CA TYR A 281 -12.04 12.46 -1.47
C TYR A 281 -11.04 13.51 -1.97
N ALA A 282 -10.20 13.14 -2.95
CA ALA A 282 -9.30 14.05 -3.63
C ALA A 282 -9.82 14.38 -5.03
N TRP A 283 -9.85 15.65 -5.42
CA TRP A 283 -10.55 16.07 -6.64
C TRP A 283 -10.02 17.38 -7.25
N THR A 284 -10.38 17.63 -8.50
CA THR A 284 -10.16 18.91 -9.20
C THR A 284 -11.48 19.55 -9.62
N PRO A 285 -11.56 20.88 -9.80
CA PRO A 285 -12.76 21.56 -10.30
C PRO A 285 -13.35 20.94 -11.56
N GLN A 286 -12.50 20.47 -12.46
CA GLN A 286 -12.86 19.88 -13.73
C GLN A 286 -13.64 18.56 -13.56
N MET A 287 -13.26 17.72 -12.59
CA MET A 287 -13.97 16.47 -12.28
C MET A 287 -15.44 16.72 -11.89
N ASN A 288 -15.70 17.82 -11.18
CA ASN A 288 -17.04 18.27 -10.83
C ASN A 288 -17.75 18.83 -12.09
N ALA A 289 -17.09 19.72 -12.83
CA ALA A 289 -17.66 20.38 -14.00
C ALA A 289 -18.05 19.41 -15.13
N ASN A 290 -17.28 18.33 -15.34
CA ASN A 290 -17.54 17.34 -16.39
C ASN A 290 -18.30 16.09 -15.89
N GLY A 291 -18.54 15.97 -14.59
CA GLY A 291 -19.26 14.84 -13.98
C GLY A 291 -18.52 13.50 -14.04
N SER A 292 -17.20 13.49 -14.33
CA SER A 292 -16.41 12.26 -14.47
C SER A 292 -16.36 11.42 -13.19
N ALA A 293 -16.47 12.06 -12.03
CA ALA A 293 -16.49 11.41 -10.73
C ALA A 293 -17.87 10.87 -10.31
N ALA A 294 -18.94 11.14 -11.06
CA ALA A 294 -20.30 10.69 -10.68
C ALA A 294 -20.43 9.16 -10.60
N GLY A 295 -19.59 8.43 -11.34
CA GLY A 295 -19.53 6.97 -11.32
C GLY A 295 -18.67 6.38 -10.20
N LEU A 296 -17.96 7.19 -9.40
CA LEU A 296 -17.14 6.70 -8.31
C LEU A 296 -18.00 6.41 -7.08
N LEU A 297 -18.14 5.13 -6.74
CA LEU A 297 -18.92 4.67 -5.60
C LEU A 297 -17.99 4.39 -4.42
N TRP A 298 -18.37 4.85 -3.22
CA TRP A 298 -17.66 4.52 -1.99
C TRP A 298 -18.08 3.13 -1.51
N PRO A 299 -17.13 2.34 -0.96
CA PRO A 299 -17.47 1.03 -0.42
C PRO A 299 -18.38 1.18 0.80
N THR A 300 -19.42 0.36 0.88
CA THR A 300 -20.29 0.32 2.08
C THR A 300 -19.52 -0.33 3.24
N ALA A 301 -19.71 0.18 4.47
CA ALA A 301 -19.09 -0.38 5.67
C ALA A 301 -19.33 -1.90 5.75
N GLY A 302 -18.24 -2.68 5.76
CA GLY A 302 -18.27 -4.15 5.75
C GLY A 302 -18.00 -4.83 4.41
N GLN A 303 -17.94 -4.11 3.29
CA GLN A 303 -17.60 -4.68 1.97
C GLN A 303 -16.11 -4.68 1.62
N VAL A 304 -15.27 -4.01 2.40
CA VAL A 304 -13.80 -4.07 2.24
C VAL A 304 -13.26 -5.36 2.87
N SER A 305 -13.69 -6.50 2.34
CA SER A 305 -12.99 -7.77 2.56
C SER A 305 -11.87 -7.82 1.54
N GLY A 306 -10.65 -7.49 1.98
CA GLY A 306 -9.41 -7.61 1.20
C GLY A 306 -9.07 -9.07 0.93
N THR A 307 -9.90 -9.73 0.14
CA THR A 307 -9.56 -10.93 -0.60
C THR A 307 -9.85 -10.58 -2.05
N ALA A 308 -8.84 -10.00 -2.72
CA ALA A 308 -8.80 -10.11 -4.17
C ALA A 308 -8.97 -11.61 -4.45
N SER A 309 -10.06 -11.95 -5.13
CA SER A 309 -10.47 -13.33 -5.34
C SER A 309 -9.36 -14.06 -6.08
N ASP A 310 -8.74 -15.01 -5.39
CA ASP A 310 -7.98 -16.08 -6.01
C ASP A 310 -8.94 -16.81 -6.95
N GLY A 311 -8.70 -16.71 -8.26
CA GLY A 311 -9.47 -17.46 -9.25
C GLY A 311 -9.22 -18.95 -9.02
N GLY A 312 -10.27 -19.69 -8.63
CA GLY A 312 -10.21 -21.12 -8.25
C GLY A 312 -9.57 -22.06 -9.29
N THR A 313 -9.05 -23.24 -8.93
CA THR A 313 -9.77 -24.36 -8.29
C THR A 313 -8.80 -25.47 -7.82
N GLN A 314 -9.19 -26.18 -6.74
CA GLN A 314 -8.59 -27.38 -6.10
C GLN A 314 -7.31 -27.17 -5.25
N ASN A 315 -7.42 -27.56 -3.96
CA ASN A 315 -6.42 -27.44 -2.89
C ASN A 315 -5.12 -28.21 -3.20
N SER A 316 -4.26 -27.65 -4.03
CA SER A 316 -2.81 -27.84 -3.90
C SER A 316 -2.26 -26.56 -3.26
N PRO A 317 -1.24 -26.65 -2.38
CA PRO A 317 -0.54 -25.46 -1.92
C PRO A 317 -0.09 -24.61 -3.10
N ALA A 318 -0.13 -23.28 -2.95
CA ALA A 318 0.20 -22.34 -4.03
C ALA A 318 1.59 -22.57 -4.64
N TRP A 319 2.51 -23.21 -3.90
CA TRP A 319 3.84 -23.51 -4.42
C TRP A 319 3.86 -24.55 -5.55
N PHE A 320 2.82 -25.36 -5.72
CA PHE A 320 2.72 -26.32 -6.83
C PHE A 320 2.73 -25.66 -8.20
N ASP A 321 2.28 -24.41 -8.30
CA ASP A 321 2.27 -23.65 -9.55
C ASP A 321 3.66 -23.16 -9.95
N TYR A 322 4.64 -23.23 -9.03
CA TYR A 322 6.02 -22.81 -9.26
C TYR A 322 6.97 -23.97 -9.59
N VAL A 323 6.48 -25.20 -9.47
CA VAL A 323 7.25 -26.42 -9.77
C VAL A 323 7.08 -26.77 -11.25
N ASP A 324 8.09 -27.39 -11.85
CA ASP A 324 7.94 -27.93 -13.21
C ASP A 324 6.70 -28.83 -13.30
N LYS A 325 5.98 -28.71 -14.42
CA LYS A 325 4.67 -29.35 -14.60
C LYS A 325 4.74 -30.86 -14.40
N ASP A 326 5.79 -31.51 -14.90
CA ASP A 326 5.91 -32.96 -14.80
C ASP A 326 6.10 -33.40 -13.34
N LEU A 327 6.88 -32.64 -12.57
CA LEU A 327 7.06 -32.88 -11.14
C LEU A 327 5.79 -32.54 -10.33
N ALA A 328 5.12 -31.42 -10.64
CA ALA A 328 3.86 -31.04 -10.01
C ALA A 328 2.76 -32.10 -10.23
N ASP A 329 2.67 -32.66 -11.44
CA ASP A 329 1.72 -33.72 -11.77
C ASP A 329 2.02 -34.98 -10.94
N VAL A 330 3.30 -35.35 -10.76
CA VAL A 330 3.70 -36.48 -9.90
C VAL A 330 3.37 -36.22 -8.43
N LEU A 331 3.65 -35.01 -7.91
CA LEU A 331 3.32 -34.63 -6.53
C LEU A 331 1.80 -34.70 -6.27
N LYS A 332 0.98 -34.28 -7.26
CA LYS A 332 -0.49 -34.33 -7.18
C LYS A 332 -1.05 -35.75 -7.18
N THR A 333 -0.31 -36.75 -7.66
CA THR A 333 -0.75 -38.16 -7.57
C THR A 333 -0.74 -38.70 -6.13
N HIS A 334 -0.03 -38.03 -5.22
CA HIS A 334 0.09 -38.44 -3.84
C HIS A 334 -1.01 -37.81 -2.97
N THR A 335 -1.72 -38.64 -2.21
CA THR A 335 -2.74 -38.19 -1.26
C THR A 335 -2.08 -37.77 0.06
N LEU A 336 -1.50 -36.58 0.08
CA LEU A 336 -0.77 -35.99 1.20
C LEU A 336 -1.27 -34.57 1.45
N GLU A 337 -1.36 -34.17 2.73
CA GLU A 337 -1.47 -32.75 3.09
C GLU A 337 -0.08 -32.12 3.02
N TRP A 338 0.30 -31.69 1.82
CA TRP A 338 1.57 -31.00 1.61
C TRP A 338 1.65 -29.73 2.47
N PRO A 339 2.82 -29.39 3.06
CA PRO A 339 2.99 -28.15 3.80
C PRO A 339 2.54 -26.93 2.98
N GLU A 340 1.85 -25.98 3.61
CA GLU A 340 1.37 -24.77 2.93
C GLU A 340 2.51 -23.91 2.38
N THR A 341 3.70 -24.03 2.97
CA THR A 341 4.91 -23.29 2.59
C THR A 341 6.02 -24.25 2.15
N ALA A 342 6.40 -24.14 0.88
CA ALA A 342 7.64 -24.68 0.34
C ALA A 342 8.34 -23.56 -0.44
N MET A 343 9.66 -23.55 -0.40
CA MET A 343 10.47 -22.71 -1.26
C MET A 343 10.84 -23.52 -2.50
N VAL A 344 10.76 -22.93 -3.68
CA VAL A 344 10.94 -23.63 -4.97
C VAL A 344 12.08 -22.97 -5.74
N GLY A 345 13.04 -23.76 -6.23
CA GLY A 345 14.19 -23.25 -7.00
C GLY A 345 15.12 -22.33 -6.21
N GLU A 346 15.36 -22.64 -4.93
CA GLU A 346 16.13 -21.76 -4.05
C GLU A 346 17.64 -21.98 -4.18
N PRO A 347 18.45 -20.92 -4.32
CA PRO A 347 19.90 -21.04 -4.26
C PRO A 347 20.34 -21.44 -2.85
N VAL A 348 21.17 -22.47 -2.77
CA VAL A 348 21.84 -22.87 -1.53
C VAL A 348 23.14 -22.09 -1.43
N MET A 349 23.32 -21.37 -0.32
CA MET A 349 24.51 -20.57 -0.04
C MET A 349 25.35 -21.21 1.07
N ASN A 350 26.67 -21.08 0.96
CA ASN A 350 27.59 -21.43 2.05
C ASN A 350 27.71 -20.28 3.08
N ASP A 351 28.52 -20.51 4.11
CA ASP A 351 28.75 -19.55 5.20
C ASP A 351 29.43 -18.24 4.73
N ASP A 352 30.06 -18.27 3.55
CA ASP A 352 30.72 -17.13 2.90
C ASP A 352 29.79 -16.40 1.89
N GLU A 353 28.48 -16.70 1.91
CA GLU A 353 27.45 -16.17 1.00
C GLU A 353 27.65 -16.52 -0.50
N GLU A 354 28.46 -17.54 -0.81
CA GLU A 354 28.63 -18.04 -2.17
C GLU A 354 27.56 -19.09 -2.52
N ILE A 355 27.02 -19.02 -3.73
CA ILE A 355 26.06 -20.00 -4.24
C ILE A 355 26.81 -21.31 -4.53
N ILE A 356 26.42 -22.37 -3.85
CA ILE A 356 27.01 -23.71 -3.98
C ILE A 356 26.11 -24.69 -4.74
N GLY A 357 24.87 -24.30 -5.02
CA GLY A 357 23.91 -25.05 -5.84
C GLY A 357 22.50 -24.48 -5.69
N GLU A 358 21.51 -25.24 -6.15
CA GLU A 358 20.09 -24.89 -6.07
C GLU A 358 19.27 -26.08 -5.53
N VAL A 359 18.11 -25.82 -4.96
CA VAL A 359 17.17 -26.83 -4.49
C VAL A 359 15.84 -26.70 -5.24
N GLU A 360 15.32 -27.82 -5.75
CA GLU A 360 14.01 -27.85 -6.38
C GLU A 360 12.89 -27.52 -5.40
N LEU A 361 12.84 -28.21 -4.24
CA LEU A 361 11.88 -27.91 -3.17
C LEU A 361 12.53 -27.90 -1.79
N MET A 362 12.19 -26.90 -0.99
CA MET A 362 12.75 -26.70 0.34
C MET A 362 11.64 -26.50 1.37
N PHE A 363 11.60 -27.39 2.36
CA PHE A 363 10.66 -27.35 3.48
C PHE A 363 11.44 -27.04 4.76
N GLU A 364 11.62 -25.75 5.04
CA GLU A 364 12.54 -25.27 6.07
C GLU A 364 12.18 -25.75 7.48
N ALA A 365 10.90 -25.72 7.83
CA ALA A 365 10.42 -26.14 9.14
C ALA A 365 10.72 -27.62 9.44
N GLN A 366 10.64 -28.47 8.41
CA GLN A 366 10.89 -29.91 8.49
C GLN A 366 12.35 -30.27 8.21
N LYS A 367 13.19 -29.31 7.80
CA LYS A 367 14.56 -29.56 7.30
C LYS A 367 14.58 -30.63 6.21
N ILE A 368 13.68 -30.52 5.24
CA ILE A 368 13.61 -31.41 4.07
C ILE A 368 13.96 -30.63 2.81
N ALA A 369 14.78 -31.23 1.94
CA ALA A 369 15.08 -30.72 0.61
C ALA A 369 14.83 -31.81 -0.44
N PHE A 370 14.29 -31.41 -1.60
CA PHE A 370 14.13 -32.25 -2.77
C PHE A 370 15.04 -31.72 -3.88
N LEU A 371 15.78 -32.63 -4.53
CA LEU A 371 16.66 -32.32 -5.65
C LEU A 371 16.29 -33.20 -6.85
N LEU A 372 16.38 -32.65 -8.04
CA LEU A 372 16.28 -33.39 -9.30
C LEU A 372 17.57 -34.18 -9.54
N ASP A 373 17.46 -35.49 -9.77
CA ASP A 373 18.61 -36.39 -9.95
C ASP A 373 19.33 -36.20 -11.30
N ASN A 374 18.67 -35.55 -12.24
CA ASN A 374 19.18 -35.19 -13.55
C ASN A 374 19.80 -33.78 -13.62
N GLU A 375 19.77 -33.00 -12.53
CA GLU A 375 20.32 -31.63 -12.48
C GLU A 375 21.62 -31.57 -11.66
N PRO A 376 22.80 -31.45 -12.32
CA PRO A 376 24.10 -31.47 -11.64
C PRO A 376 24.28 -30.35 -10.60
N ASP A 377 23.74 -29.16 -10.87
CA ASP A 377 23.85 -27.99 -9.99
C ASP A 377 23.04 -28.18 -8.70
N GLN A 378 21.95 -28.95 -8.76
CA GLN A 378 21.17 -29.31 -7.57
C GLN A 378 21.88 -30.39 -6.76
N LEU A 379 22.44 -31.40 -7.42
CA LEU A 379 23.23 -32.46 -6.76
C LEU A 379 24.48 -31.91 -6.04
N ALA A 380 25.06 -30.80 -6.53
CA ALA A 380 26.19 -30.13 -5.88
C ALA A 380 25.84 -29.64 -4.46
N ALA A 381 24.59 -29.21 -4.23
CA ALA A 381 24.13 -28.73 -2.92
C ALA A 381 23.96 -29.84 -1.87
N ARG A 382 23.82 -31.11 -2.30
CA ARG A 382 23.46 -32.25 -1.43
C ARG A 382 24.37 -32.40 -0.22
N ALA A 383 25.69 -32.41 -0.44
CA ALA A 383 26.66 -32.65 0.63
C ALA A 383 26.62 -31.55 1.70
N TYR A 384 26.39 -30.30 1.29
CA TYR A 384 26.24 -29.18 2.22
C TYR A 384 24.93 -29.25 3.00
N LEU A 385 23.82 -29.55 2.34
CA LEU A 385 22.52 -29.71 2.99
C LEU A 385 22.53 -30.82 4.05
N GLU A 386 23.05 -32.01 3.70
CA GLU A 386 23.16 -33.14 4.63
C GLU A 386 24.08 -32.82 5.82
N ALA A 387 25.21 -32.14 5.60
CA ALA A 387 26.10 -31.68 6.67
C ALA A 387 25.43 -30.68 7.62
N ASN A 388 24.45 -29.93 7.12
CA ASN A 388 23.65 -28.96 7.89
C ASN A 388 22.33 -29.53 8.42
N GLY A 389 22.20 -30.86 8.47
CA GLY A 389 21.09 -31.55 9.11
C GLY A 389 19.80 -31.61 8.29
N TRP A 390 19.86 -31.33 6.99
CA TRP A 390 18.73 -31.51 6.09
C TRP A 390 18.61 -32.97 5.63
N GLN A 391 17.37 -33.44 5.50
CA GLN A 391 17.06 -34.70 4.83
C GLN A 391 16.85 -34.44 3.34
N VAL A 392 17.67 -35.06 2.50
CA VAL A 392 17.67 -34.82 1.06
C VAL A 392 17.07 -36.00 0.31
N PHE A 393 16.04 -35.73 -0.49
CA PHE A 393 15.34 -36.70 -1.33
C PHE A 393 15.51 -36.37 -2.81
N THR A 394 15.50 -37.40 -3.66
CA THR A 394 15.56 -37.24 -5.12
C THR A 394 14.43 -37.98 -5.84
N GLN A 395 13.55 -38.64 -5.09
CA GLN A 395 12.37 -39.31 -5.63
C GLN A 395 11.13 -38.93 -4.81
N VAL A 396 10.06 -38.56 -5.52
CA VAL A 396 8.81 -38.08 -4.91
C VAL A 396 8.22 -39.12 -3.96
N ASP A 397 8.24 -40.41 -4.31
CA ASP A 397 7.73 -41.48 -3.44
C ASP A 397 8.43 -41.50 -2.07
N THR A 398 9.75 -41.27 -2.04
CA THR A 398 10.52 -41.24 -0.79
C THR A 398 10.31 -39.97 0.00
N LEU A 399 10.15 -38.83 -0.67
CA LEU A 399 9.77 -37.56 -0.06
C LEU A 399 8.39 -37.67 0.61
N ALA A 400 7.42 -38.21 -0.13
CA ALA A 400 6.06 -38.43 0.31
C ALA A 400 5.98 -39.37 1.54
N ALA A 401 6.76 -40.46 1.53
CA ALA A 401 6.84 -41.36 2.67
C ALA A 401 7.40 -40.65 3.92
N ALA A 402 8.46 -39.84 3.76
CA ALA A 402 9.06 -39.09 4.86
C ALA A 402 8.09 -38.07 5.48
N MET A 403 7.34 -37.34 4.64
CA MET A 403 6.35 -36.37 5.12
C MET A 403 5.21 -37.04 5.91
N ASN A 404 4.66 -38.16 5.42
CA ASN A 404 3.62 -38.91 6.14
C ASN A 404 4.09 -39.40 7.53
N HIS A 405 5.36 -39.78 7.66
CA HIS A 405 5.91 -40.23 8.94
C HIS A 405 6.06 -39.10 9.97
N MET A 406 6.17 -37.85 9.54
CA MET A 406 6.27 -36.70 10.42
C MET A 406 4.91 -36.30 11.01
N ASP A 407 3.83 -36.39 10.25
CA ASP A 407 2.47 -36.12 10.74
C ASP A 407 1.94 -37.20 11.68
N ALA A 408 2.39 -38.45 11.53
CA ALA A 408 2.03 -39.55 12.44
C ALA A 408 2.74 -39.50 13.81
N GLY A 409 3.70 -38.58 13.98
CA GLY A 409 4.51 -38.41 15.20
C GLY A 409 4.20 -37.14 16.02
N ALA A 410 3.21 -36.35 15.61
CA ALA A 410 2.78 -35.12 16.26
C ALA A 410 1.61 -35.32 17.25
#